data_AF-A0A0S6UUK9-F1
#
_entry.id   AF-A0A0S6UUK9-F1
#
_cell.length_a   1.000
_cell.length_b   1.000
_cell.length_c   1.000
_cell.angle_alpha   90.00
_cell.angle_beta   90.00
_cell.angle_gamma   90.00
#
_symmetry.space_group_name_H-M   'P 1'
#
loop_
_entity.id
_entity.type
_entity.pdbx_description
1 polymer ?
#
loop_
_entity_poly.entity_id
_entity_poly.type
_entity_poly.pdbx_seq_one_letter_code
_entity_poly.pdbx_strand_id
1 'polypeptide(L)' 'MAGITLEQAQAQLTLWLAASAAVARSQSYEIETGNGRRKLQRADAAEIRQQIQFWQGQVNALTPVSAGGRRRTRYVVPE' A
#
# COMPACT_ATOMS: atom_id res chain seq x y z
N MET A 1 9.50 -2.27 -16.16
CA MET A 1 9.42 -2.23 -14.69
C MET A 1 8.29 -3.14 -14.28
N ALA A 2 8.58 -4.33 -13.76
CA ALA A 2 7.54 -5.13 -13.12
C ALA A 2 7.23 -4.47 -11.76
N GLY A 3 6.31 -3.52 -11.78
CA GLY A 3 5.72 -2.99 -10.55
C GLY A 3 4.95 -4.10 -9.83
N ILE A 4 4.78 -3.93 -8.52
CA ILE A 4 3.86 -4.74 -7.70
C ILE A 4 2.49 -4.81 -8.38
N THR A 5 1.88 -5.99 -8.48
CA THR A 5 0.55 -6.17 -9.06
C THR A 5 -0.53 -5.72 -8.08
N LEU A 6 -1.75 -5.47 -8.58
CA LEU A 6 -2.89 -5.11 -7.74
C LEU A 6 -3.19 -6.20 -6.69
N GLU A 7 -3.13 -7.47 -7.07
CA GLU A 7 -3.29 -8.60 -6.15
C GLU A 7 -2.22 -8.60 -5.06
N GLN A 8 -0.95 -8.36 -5.42
CA GLN A 8 0.14 -8.28 -4.44
C GLN A 8 -0.08 -7.12 -3.46
N ALA A 9 -0.53 -5.96 -3.96
CA ALA A 9 -0.82 -4.81 -3.12
C ALA A 9 -2.01 -5.06 -2.17
N GLN A 10 -3.07 -5.73 -2.64
CA GLN A 10 -4.21 -6.12 -1.80
C GLN A 10 -3.85 -7.17 -0.76
N ALA A 11 -3.03 -8.17 -1.13
CA ALA A 11 -2.54 -9.18 -0.21
C ALA A 11 -1.72 -8.55 0.91
N GLN A 12 -0.81 -7.62 0.57
CA GLN A 12 -0.05 -6.87 1.56
C GLN A 12 -0.97 -6.04 2.46
N LEU A 13 -1.91 -5.28 1.90
CA LEU A 13 -2.85 -4.48 2.68
C LEU A 13 -3.63 -5.33 3.71
N THR A 14 -4.11 -6.50 3.28
CA THR A 14 -4.83 -7.44 4.15
C THR A 14 -3.93 -7.93 5.29
N LEU A 15 -2.67 -8.23 4.99
CA LEU A 15 -1.71 -8.70 5.98
C LEU A 15 -1.38 -7.61 7.01
N TRP A 16 -1.22 -6.36 6.58
CA TRP A 16 -1.03 -5.21 7.49
C TRP A 16 -2.28 -4.91 8.34
N LEU A 17 -3.49 -5.11 7.81
CA LEU A 17 -4.73 -5.02 8.59
C LEU A 17 -4.79 -6.09 9.69
N ALA A 18 -4.43 -7.34 9.37
CA ALA A 18 -4.37 -8.41 10.36
C ALA A 18 -3.33 -8.09 11.46
N ALA A 19 -2.16 -7.57 11.08
CA ALA A 19 -1.15 -7.11 12.00
C ALA A 19 -1.69 -6.00 12.94
N SER A 20 -2.43 -5.03 12.39
CA SER A 20 -3.05 -3.96 13.18
C SER A 20 -4.03 -4.51 14.23
N ALA A 21 -4.83 -5.51 13.87
CA ALA A 21 -5.79 -6.14 14.78
C ALA A 21 -5.09 -6.97 15.87
N ALA A 22 -4.00 -7.67 15.53
CA ALA A 22 -3.19 -8.39 16.51
C ALA A 22 -2.53 -7.43 17.51
N VAL A 23 -1.92 -6.36 17.00
CA VAL A 23 -1.27 -5.33 17.82
C VAL A 23 -2.27 -4.58 18.70
N ALA A 24 -3.48 -4.30 18.19
CA ALA A 24 -4.56 -3.72 18.99
C ALA A 24 -4.97 -4.60 20.18
N ARG A 25 -4.86 -5.93 20.05
CA ARG A 25 -5.07 -6.91 21.12
C ARG A 25 -3.83 -7.11 22.01
N SER A 26 -2.81 -6.27 21.90
CA SER A 26 -1.51 -6.40 22.58
C SER A 26 -0.75 -7.68 22.23
N GLN A 27 -1.01 -8.27 21.06
CA GLN A 27 -0.26 -9.40 20.55
C GLN A 27 0.88 -8.90 19.67
N SER A 28 2.04 -9.56 19.74
CA SER A 28 3.14 -9.31 18.82
C SER A 28 2.93 -10.09 17.53
N TYR A 29 3.05 -9.43 16.38
CA TYR A 29 2.79 -10.02 15.06
C TYR A 29 4.07 -9.99 14.23
N GLU A 30 4.48 -11.13 13.65
CA GLU A 30 5.65 -11.19 12.79
C GLU A 30 5.21 -11.21 11.33
N ILE A 31 5.57 -10.17 10.59
CA ILE A 31 5.31 -10.05 9.16
C ILE A 31 6.57 -10.42 8.38
N GLU A 32 6.39 -11.24 7.37
CA GLU A 32 7.42 -11.49 6.36
C GLU A 32 7.27 -10.45 5.25
N THR A 33 8.12 -9.42 5.28
CA THR A 33 8.27 -8.47 4.18
C THR A 33 9.21 -9.10 3.15
N GLY A 34 9.08 -8.80 1.86
CA GLY A 34 9.88 -9.41 0.79
C GLY A 34 11.41 -9.38 0.97
N ASN A 35 11.92 -8.60 1.94
CA ASN A 35 13.34 -8.50 2.27
C ASN A 35 13.71 -9.03 3.68
N GLY A 36 12.78 -9.67 4.41
CA GLY A 36 13.04 -10.24 5.73
C GLY A 36 11.82 -10.32 6.65
N ARG A 37 12.02 -10.86 7.86
CA ARG A 37 11.00 -10.95 8.90
C ARG A 37 11.08 -9.74 9.82
N ARG A 38 9.94 -9.11 10.08
CA ARG A 38 9.83 -7.95 10.96
C ARG A 38 8.76 -8.20 12.02
N LYS A 39 9.11 -7.98 13.29
CA LYS A 39 8.19 -8.10 14.42
C LYS A 39 7.54 -6.75 14.68
N LEU A 40 6.21 -6.71 14.61
CA LEU A 40 5.37 -5.55 14.87
C LEU A 40 4.74 -5.65 16.25
N GLN A 41 4.83 -4.56 17.01
CA GLN A 41 4.23 -4.44 18.33
C GLN A 41 3.40 -3.17 18.45
N ARG A 42 2.79 -2.96 19.62
CA ARG A 42 1.96 -1.77 19.90
C ARG A 42 2.73 -0.46 19.83
N ALA A 43 4.04 -0.50 20.08
CA ALA A 43 4.94 0.62 19.85
C ALA A 43 5.00 1.05 18.37
N ASP A 44 4.84 0.09 17.44
CA ASP A 44 4.93 0.31 15.99
C ASP A 44 3.57 0.63 15.34
N ALA A 45 2.52 0.85 16.13
CA ALA A 45 1.17 1.09 15.62
C ALA A 45 1.10 2.28 14.64
N ALA A 46 1.95 3.29 14.83
CA ALA A 46 2.09 4.41 13.90
C ALA A 46 2.60 3.95 12.53
N GLU A 47 3.61 3.09 12.49
CA GLU A 47 4.18 2.57 11.26
C GLU A 47 3.21 1.64 10.53
N ILE A 48 2.51 0.76 11.26
CA ILE A 48 1.48 -0.11 10.69
C ILE A 48 0.42 0.74 9.96
N ARG A 49 0.00 1.85 10.58
CA ARG A 49 -0.98 2.76 9.98
C ARG A 49 -0.43 3.44 8.72
N GLN A 50 0.84 3.84 8.71
CA GLN A 50 1.51 4.40 7.53
C GLN A 50 1.60 3.37 6.40
N GLN A 51 1.95 2.12 6.71
CA GLN A 51 2.01 1.04 5.73
C GLN A 51 0.64 0.74 5.13
N ILE A 52 -0.41 0.66 5.96
CA ILE A 52 -1.78 0.50 5.46
C ILE A 52 -2.14 1.62 4.49
N GLN A 53 -1.85 2.89 4.82
CA GLN A 53 -2.11 4.02 3.93
C GLN A 53 -1.30 3.94 2.63
N PHE A 54 -0.04 3.54 2.71
CA PHE A 54 0.82 3.36 1.55
C PHE A 54 0.27 2.28 0.60
N TRP A 55 -0.03 1.09 1.11
CA TRP A 55 -0.58 0.00 0.31
C TRP A 55 -1.96 0.32 -0.24
N GLN A 56 -2.80 1.04 0.53
CA GLN A 56 -4.09 1.52 0.04
C GLN A 56 -3.91 2.49 -1.13
N GLY A 57 -2.93 3.40 -1.04
CA GLY A 57 -2.56 4.31 -2.12
C GLY A 57 -2.07 3.57 -3.35
N GLN A 58 -1.25 2.53 -3.17
CA GLN A 58 -0.77 1.68 -4.26
C GLN A 58 -1.91 0.90 -4.92
N VAL A 59 -2.81 0.29 -4.15
CA VAL A 59 -4.01 -0.37 -4.68
C VAL A 59 -4.85 0.62 -5.49
N ASN A 60 -5.07 1.83 -4.97
CA ASN A 60 -5.83 2.86 -5.68
C ASN A 60 -5.12 3.35 -6.96
N ALA A 61 -3.80 3.44 -6.96
CA ALA A 61 -3.01 3.85 -8.11
C ALA A 61 -2.91 2.76 -9.19
N LEU A 62 -2.87 1.50 -8.77
CA LEU A 62 -2.84 0.31 -9.64
C LEU A 62 -4.23 -0.07 -10.14
N THR A 63 -5.28 0.29 -9.39
CA THR A 63 -6.67 0.18 -9.85
C THR A 63 -6.82 1.14 -11.02
N PRO A 64 -7.06 0.64 -12.24
CA PRO A 64 -7.23 1.50 -13.39
C PRO A 64 -8.48 2.33 -13.15
N VAL A 65 -8.30 3.61 -12.82
CA VAL A 65 -9.34 4.62 -13.00
C VAL A 65 -9.51 4.78 -14.50
N SER A 66 -10.28 3.87 -15.10
CA SER A 66 -10.86 4.03 -16.42
C SER A 66 -11.86 5.19 -16.37
N ALA A 67 -11.41 6.44 -16.19
CA ALA A 67 -12.14 7.67 -16.47
C ALA A 67 -11.30 8.92 -16.08
N GLY A 68 -10.63 9.52 -17.07
CA GLY A 68 -10.58 10.98 -17.21
C GLY A 68 -9.75 11.81 -16.23
N GLY A 69 -8.42 11.74 -16.28
CA GLY A 69 -7.63 12.69 -15.47
C GLY A 69 -6.14 12.90 -15.76
N ARG A 70 -5.50 12.22 -16.71
CA ARG A 70 -4.08 12.51 -17.03
C ARG A 70 -4.01 13.51 -18.18
N ARG A 71 -3.85 14.79 -17.80
CA ARG A 71 -3.67 15.97 -18.65
C ARG A 71 -2.95 15.64 -19.97
N ARG A 72 -3.68 15.75 -21.09
CA ARG A 72 -3.07 15.90 -22.42
C ARG A 72 -2.50 17.31 -22.51
N THR A 73 -1.21 17.47 -22.29
CA THR A 73 -0.51 18.70 -22.70
C THR A 73 -0.56 18.77 -24.23
N ARG A 74 -1.50 19.55 -24.78
CA ARG A 74 -1.47 19.92 -26.19
C ARG A 74 -0.48 21.07 -26.34
N TYR A 75 0.63 20.84 -27.03
CA TYR A 75 1.37 21.95 -27.63
C TYR A 75 0.51 22.48 -28.78
N VAL A 76 -0.03 23.69 -28.61
CA VAL A 76 -0.52 24.48 -29.74
C VAL A 76 0.67 25.26 -30.26
N VAL A 77 1.14 24.89 -31.45
CA VAL A 77 2.11 25.67 -32.22
C VAL A 77 1.31 26.70 -33.03
N PRO A 78 1.49 28.01 -32.85
CA PRO A 78 0.90 29.01 -33.73
C PRO A 78 1.64 29.03 -35.08
N GLU A 79 0.87 29.18 -36.15
CA GLU A 79 1.31 29.35 -37.54
C GLU A 79 1.98 30.71 -37.80
#